data_AF-A0A914NZ18-F1
#
_entry.id   AF-A0A914NZ18-F1
#
_cell.length_a   1.000
_cell.length_b   1.000
_cell.length_c   1.000
_cell.angle_alpha   90.00
_cell.angle_beta   90.00
_cell.angle_gamma   90.00
#
_symmetry.space_group_name_H-M   'P 1'
#
loop_
_entity.id
_entity.type
_entity.pdbx_description
1 polymer ?
#
loop_
_entity_poly.entity_id
_entity_poly.type
_entity_poly.pdbx_seq_one_letter_code
_entity_poly.pdbx_strand_id
1 'polypeptide(L)'
;MRSRRGMADQFKKDTMDLMEAVGAPFVLDSYDADEWIPSVVEYWNLLNKGWFKEHFDGVRRASDLFGELYCLSCESVYNRKSNHNISCKARCKNCSRVGPGFPCKNLNEFFNHCGGCGKDFKNENCYTHHITSNFCNSSKKCEKCGVIWDVNVNNKNGREGHVCSERYCTTCGSYHDPKRGCYIKPLAIKPPKAYRIIAFDFETMQYREGEKGKIHDVNFIGVKINCPGCITNGPDPECIACGEHRTITFSTRPFKNTPVDIQNVTEYPLEEFVSWIIDSSVTDTVAFSHFGGRFDMVLVFKELFLRGLTPDMIKKGNKLYEMKVKVGKKNWVIFRDTFNLMPMSLASLVPAFALSVEDKPFFPHMDDYLADGMMPEKRDQFDKWFQQHKDEPFNLDESLASYCTNDVEILMAALVAFRREFLEVSNGLDVLREAMTGKRSI
;
A
#
# COMPACT_ATOMS: atom_id res chain seq x y z
N MET A 1 -13.36 -43.73 -4.39
CA MET A 1 -13.42 -43.36 -2.97
C MET A 1 -12.03 -43.52 -2.35
N ARG A 2 -11.28 -42.42 -2.18
CA ARG A 2 -10.10 -42.40 -1.29
C ARG A 2 -10.44 -41.40 -0.19
N SER A 3 -10.65 -41.90 1.02
CA SER A 3 -11.13 -41.09 2.14
C SER A 3 -10.06 -40.05 2.52
N ARG A 4 -10.47 -38.79 2.70
CA ARG A 4 -9.61 -37.68 3.14
C ARG A 4 -8.92 -37.93 4.50
N ARG A 5 -9.30 -38.98 5.24
CA ARG A 5 -8.73 -39.32 6.56
C ARG A 5 -7.35 -40.00 6.47
N GLY A 6 -7.07 -40.78 5.42
CA GLY A 6 -5.80 -41.53 5.33
C GLY A 6 -4.54 -40.69 5.09
N MET A 7 -4.65 -39.51 4.45
CA MET A 7 -3.48 -38.64 4.20
C MET A 7 -3.11 -37.77 5.41
N ALA A 8 -4.07 -37.44 6.28
CA ALA A 8 -3.80 -36.64 7.47
C ALA A 8 -3.00 -37.44 8.51
N ASP A 9 -3.32 -38.72 8.69
CA ASP A 9 -2.62 -39.60 9.63
C ASP A 9 -1.20 -39.94 9.14
N GLN A 10 -1.00 -40.12 7.83
CA GLN A 10 0.33 -40.33 7.25
C GLN A 10 1.18 -39.07 7.36
N PHE A 11 0.61 -37.89 7.03
CA PHE A 11 1.33 -36.62 7.14
C PHE A 11 1.74 -36.31 8.57
N LYS A 12 0.87 -36.59 9.55
CA LYS A 12 1.18 -36.41 10.96
C LYS A 12 2.32 -37.33 11.41
N LYS A 13 2.30 -38.60 10.97
CA LYS A 13 3.36 -39.57 11.29
C LYS A 13 4.69 -39.21 10.64
N ASP A 14 4.68 -38.84 9.36
CA ASP A 14 5.87 -38.40 8.63
C ASP A 14 6.47 -37.13 9.24
N THR A 15 5.63 -36.20 9.69
CA THR A 15 6.07 -34.97 10.39
C THR A 15 6.71 -35.30 11.74
N MET A 16 6.16 -36.25 12.48
CA MET A 16 6.74 -36.68 13.76
C MET A 16 8.10 -37.37 13.56
N ASP A 17 8.23 -38.28 12.60
CA ASP A 17 9.50 -38.96 12.29
C ASP A 17 10.58 -37.94 11.83
N LEU A 18 10.18 -36.91 11.07
CA LEU A 18 11.05 -35.81 10.61
C LEU A 18 11.58 -34.94 11.76
N MET A 19 10.73 -34.64 12.74
CA MET A 19 11.11 -33.88 13.93
C MET A 19 12.10 -34.66 14.80
N GLU A 20 12.08 -36.00 14.77
CA GLU A 20 12.94 -36.86 15.60
C GLU A 20 14.34 -36.91 15.02
N ALA A 21 14.42 -36.99 13.70
CA ALA A 21 15.68 -37.02 12.96
C ALA A 21 16.51 -35.74 13.09
N VAL A 22 15.87 -34.59 13.36
CA VAL A 22 16.54 -33.30 13.57
C VAL A 22 16.71 -32.94 15.04
N GLY A 23 16.34 -33.83 15.96
CA GLY A 23 16.47 -33.62 17.41
C GLY A 23 15.51 -32.56 17.97
N ALA A 24 14.40 -32.28 17.29
CA ALA A 24 13.40 -31.33 17.77
C ALA A 24 12.64 -31.90 18.99
N PRO A 25 12.48 -31.14 20.08
CA PRO A 25 11.91 -31.64 21.33
C PRO A 25 10.38 -31.82 21.25
N PHE A 26 9.90 -33.06 21.31
CA PHE A 26 8.52 -33.47 20.99
C PHE A 26 7.38 -32.98 21.90
N VAL A 27 7.68 -32.35 23.02
CA VAL A 27 6.68 -31.97 24.01
C VAL A 27 6.99 -30.58 24.55
N LEU A 28 6.79 -29.59 23.69
CA LEU A 28 6.79 -28.18 24.08
C LEU A 28 5.43 -27.57 23.78
N ASP A 29 4.93 -26.76 24.69
CA ASP A 29 3.65 -26.06 24.57
C ASP A 29 3.61 -25.08 23.37
N SER A 30 4.78 -24.73 22.84
CA SER A 30 4.96 -24.06 21.54
C SER A 30 6.39 -24.21 21.02
N TYR A 31 6.58 -24.27 19.71
CA TYR A 31 7.90 -24.18 19.08
C TYR A 31 8.17 -22.73 18.64
N ASP A 32 9.39 -22.26 18.86
CA ASP A 32 9.86 -21.03 18.24
C ASP A 32 9.97 -21.26 16.73
N ALA A 33 9.09 -20.58 16.00
CA ALA A 33 8.96 -20.69 14.56
C ALA A 33 10.23 -20.21 13.82
N ASP A 34 11.01 -19.31 14.41
CA ASP A 34 12.20 -18.76 13.79
C ASP A 34 13.42 -19.70 13.94
N GLU A 35 13.41 -20.59 14.94
CA GLU A 35 14.53 -21.50 15.23
C GLU A 35 14.37 -22.88 14.55
N TRP A 36 13.18 -23.47 14.59
CA TRP A 36 12.99 -24.88 14.20
C TRP A 36 12.37 -25.08 12.82
N ILE A 37 11.52 -24.15 12.35
CA ILE A 37 10.90 -24.26 11.01
C ILE A 37 11.94 -24.27 9.90
N PRO A 38 12.98 -23.40 9.90
CA PRO A 38 14.01 -23.44 8.87
C PRO A 38 14.72 -24.80 8.80
N SER A 39 15.09 -25.36 9.96
CA SER A 39 15.83 -26.64 10.05
C SER A 39 14.99 -27.86 9.63
N VAL A 40 13.70 -27.90 10.01
CA VAL A 40 12.76 -28.96 9.60
C VAL A 40 12.46 -28.87 8.09
N VAL A 41 12.27 -27.67 7.56
CA VAL A 41 12.07 -27.43 6.12
C VAL A 41 13.34 -27.76 5.33
N GLU A 42 14.51 -27.41 5.85
CA GLU A 42 15.80 -27.72 5.22
C GLU A 42 16.07 -29.23 5.20
N TYR A 43 15.79 -29.96 6.29
CA TYR A 43 15.92 -31.42 6.33
C TYR A 43 14.89 -32.13 5.43
N TRP A 44 13.65 -31.64 5.39
CA TRP A 44 12.62 -32.11 4.45
C TRP A 44 13.05 -31.90 2.98
N ASN A 45 13.68 -30.78 2.67
CA ASN A 45 14.26 -30.51 1.35
C ASN A 45 15.50 -31.38 1.07
N LEU A 46 16.28 -31.73 2.09
CA LEU A 46 17.46 -32.61 2.00
C LEU A 46 17.08 -34.07 1.72
N LEU A 47 16.04 -34.60 2.37
CA LEU A 47 15.54 -35.97 2.15
C LEU A 47 14.90 -36.14 0.77
N ASN A 48 14.33 -35.07 0.22
CA ASN A 48 13.71 -35.04 -1.12
C ASN A 48 14.68 -34.68 -2.26
N LYS A 49 16.00 -34.70 -2.00
CA LYS A 49 17.08 -34.40 -2.98
C LYS A 49 17.13 -35.30 -4.22
N GLY A 50 16.29 -36.33 -4.31
CA GLY A 50 16.15 -37.14 -5.53
C GLY A 50 15.32 -36.47 -6.64
N TRP A 51 14.48 -35.48 -6.33
CA TRP A 51 13.43 -35.02 -7.25
C TRP A 51 13.53 -33.58 -7.75
N PHE A 52 14.38 -32.73 -7.18
CA PHE A 52 14.49 -31.35 -7.62
C PHE A 52 15.96 -30.93 -7.72
N LYS A 53 16.50 -31.08 -8.93
CA LYS A 53 17.88 -30.76 -9.28
C LYS A 53 18.01 -29.40 -9.98
N GLU A 54 17.18 -28.44 -9.63
CA GLU A 54 17.27 -27.07 -10.16
C GLU A 54 17.16 -26.05 -9.02
N HIS A 55 18.04 -25.06 -9.07
CA HIS A 55 18.24 -23.99 -8.09
C HIS A 55 17.02 -23.07 -8.04
N PHE A 56 16.47 -22.80 -6.86
CA PHE A 56 15.37 -21.83 -6.69
C PHE A 56 15.85 -20.59 -5.95
N ASP A 57 15.80 -19.43 -6.62
CA ASP A 57 15.94 -18.13 -5.97
C ASP A 57 14.59 -17.73 -5.33
N GLY A 58 14.62 -17.38 -4.04
CA GLY A 58 13.40 -17.05 -3.28
C GLY A 58 12.66 -15.82 -3.83
N VAL A 59 11.33 -15.95 -4.01
CA VAL A 59 10.45 -14.86 -4.45
C VAL A 59 10.33 -13.81 -3.34
N ARG A 60 10.99 -12.66 -3.52
CA ARG A 60 10.99 -11.56 -2.52
C ARG A 60 9.70 -10.74 -2.46
N ARG A 61 8.79 -10.88 -3.43
CA ARG A 61 7.51 -10.15 -3.52
C ARG A 61 6.39 -11.08 -3.99
N ALA A 62 5.74 -11.74 -3.05
CA ALA A 62 4.68 -12.72 -3.34
C ALA A 62 3.44 -12.12 -4.00
N SER A 63 3.12 -10.84 -3.74
CA SER A 63 1.98 -10.12 -4.32
C SER A 63 2.04 -9.99 -5.84
N ASP A 64 3.25 -10.04 -6.40
CA ASP A 64 3.50 -9.70 -7.79
C ASP A 64 3.39 -10.96 -8.69
N LEU A 65 3.53 -12.17 -8.12
CA LEU A 65 3.73 -13.40 -8.90
C LEU A 65 2.46 -13.96 -9.59
N PHE A 66 1.27 -13.59 -9.11
CA PHE A 66 0.03 -14.25 -9.51
C PHE A 66 -0.77 -13.42 -10.52
N GLY A 67 -0.91 -13.92 -11.75
CA GLY A 67 -1.76 -13.35 -12.80
C GLY A 67 -1.11 -12.33 -13.76
N GLU A 68 0.13 -11.91 -13.49
CA GLU A 68 0.85 -10.90 -14.27
C GLU A 68 2.02 -11.50 -15.09
N LEU A 69 2.45 -10.81 -16.16
CA LEU A 69 3.59 -11.29 -16.96
C LEU A 69 4.91 -11.09 -16.19
N TYR A 70 5.77 -12.11 -16.16
CA TYR A 70 7.05 -12.07 -15.46
C TYR A 70 8.24 -12.13 -16.43
N CYS A 71 9.29 -11.35 -16.17
CA CYS A 71 10.55 -11.42 -16.92
C CYS A 71 11.65 -12.07 -16.06
N LEU A 72 12.08 -13.26 -16.46
CA LEU A 72 13.17 -14.00 -15.81
C LEU A 72 14.49 -13.21 -15.81
N SER A 73 14.85 -12.59 -16.92
CA SER A 73 16.12 -11.85 -17.01
C SER A 73 16.16 -10.58 -16.16
N CYS A 74 15.00 -10.01 -15.82
CA CYS A 74 14.90 -8.81 -15.00
C CYS A 74 14.48 -9.09 -13.56
N GLU A 75 14.02 -10.31 -13.30
CA GLU A 75 13.40 -10.76 -12.04
C GLU A 75 12.25 -9.83 -11.59
N SER A 76 11.42 -9.41 -12.56
CA SER A 76 10.39 -8.41 -12.33
C SER A 76 9.11 -8.70 -13.10
N VAL A 77 7.98 -8.36 -12.49
CA VAL A 77 6.66 -8.38 -13.14
C VAL A 77 6.44 -7.15 -14.01
N TYR A 78 5.58 -7.29 -15.01
CA TYR A 78 5.21 -6.20 -15.90
C TYR A 78 3.84 -6.42 -16.53
N ASN A 79 3.11 -5.34 -16.75
CA ASN A 79 1.72 -5.44 -17.23
C ASN A 79 1.63 -5.43 -18.78
N ARG A 80 2.68 -4.97 -19.48
CA ARG A 80 2.75 -4.92 -20.95
C ARG A 80 4.14 -5.21 -21.47
N LYS A 81 4.25 -6.16 -22.41
CA LYS A 81 5.52 -6.53 -23.08
C LYS A 81 6.20 -5.31 -23.71
N SER A 82 5.46 -4.48 -24.45
CA SER A 82 6.02 -3.30 -25.13
C SER A 82 6.77 -2.34 -24.21
N ASN A 83 6.25 -2.09 -23.01
CA ASN A 83 6.86 -1.17 -22.05
C ASN A 83 8.08 -1.80 -21.39
N HIS A 84 7.96 -3.07 -20.97
CA HIS A 84 9.07 -3.79 -20.36
C HIS A 84 10.24 -3.99 -21.31
N ASN A 85 9.96 -4.27 -22.59
CA ASN A 85 11.00 -4.56 -23.58
C ASN A 85 12.02 -3.42 -23.73
N ILE A 86 11.63 -2.17 -23.46
CA ILE A 86 12.50 -1.00 -23.55
C ILE A 86 13.59 -1.03 -22.48
N SER A 87 13.23 -1.46 -21.26
CA SER A 87 14.10 -1.48 -20.08
C SER A 87 14.64 -2.86 -19.72
N CYS A 88 14.24 -3.91 -20.45
CA CYS A 88 14.63 -5.28 -20.19
C CYS A 88 16.16 -5.48 -20.23
N LYS A 89 16.72 -6.16 -19.21
CA LYS A 89 18.15 -6.49 -19.12
C LYS A 89 18.62 -7.39 -20.27
N ALA A 90 17.75 -8.28 -20.75
CA ALA A 90 18.00 -9.13 -21.90
C ALA A 90 17.58 -8.47 -23.24
N ARG A 91 17.65 -7.14 -23.35
CA ARG A 91 17.39 -6.42 -24.61
C ARG A 91 18.66 -6.25 -25.43
N CYS A 92 18.61 -6.57 -26.72
CA CYS A 92 19.68 -6.19 -27.65
C CYS A 92 19.60 -4.70 -28.03
N LYS A 93 20.64 -3.91 -27.76
CA LYS A 93 20.71 -2.47 -28.12
C LYS A 93 20.76 -2.21 -29.64
N ASN A 94 21.13 -3.23 -30.42
CA ASN A 94 21.26 -3.11 -31.88
C ASN A 94 19.97 -3.45 -32.63
N CYS A 95 19.22 -4.47 -32.20
CA CYS A 95 18.00 -4.92 -32.90
C CYS A 95 16.72 -4.89 -32.03
N SER A 96 16.79 -4.42 -30.78
CA SER A 96 15.69 -4.28 -29.81
C SER A 96 14.93 -5.55 -29.38
N ARG A 97 15.29 -6.73 -29.90
CA ARG A 97 14.71 -8.00 -29.45
C ARG A 97 15.09 -8.31 -28.00
N VAL A 98 14.20 -9.03 -27.32
CA VAL A 98 14.28 -9.36 -25.90
C VAL A 98 14.03 -10.83 -25.64
N GLY A 99 14.54 -11.33 -24.50
CA GLY A 99 14.24 -12.66 -23.99
C GLY A 99 15.46 -13.57 -23.93
N PRO A 100 15.23 -14.88 -23.68
CA PRO A 100 16.30 -15.87 -23.64
C PRO A 100 17.11 -15.85 -24.94
N GLY A 101 18.44 -15.73 -24.84
CA GLY A 101 19.35 -15.65 -26.00
C GLY A 101 19.73 -14.22 -26.44
N PHE A 102 19.25 -13.19 -25.74
CA PHE A 102 19.66 -11.80 -25.93
C PHE A 102 20.44 -11.26 -24.72
N PRO A 103 21.33 -10.25 -24.87
CA PRO A 103 21.68 -9.54 -26.11
C PRO A 103 22.30 -10.43 -27.19
N CYS A 104 22.11 -10.09 -28.47
CA CYS A 104 22.66 -10.88 -29.59
C CYS A 104 24.17 -11.11 -29.39
N LYS A 105 24.59 -12.37 -29.46
CA LYS A 105 26.00 -12.76 -29.34
C LYS A 105 26.78 -12.36 -30.59
N ASN A 106 28.04 -12.00 -30.40
CA ASN A 106 28.98 -11.78 -31.49
C ASN A 106 29.34 -13.13 -32.13
N LEU A 107 29.18 -13.21 -33.44
CA LEU A 107 29.68 -14.26 -34.30
C LEU A 107 30.82 -13.63 -35.09
N ASN A 108 32.06 -13.93 -34.71
CA ASN A 108 33.25 -13.22 -35.19
C ASN A 108 33.46 -13.27 -36.72
N GLU A 109 32.74 -14.15 -37.42
CA GLU A 109 32.77 -14.33 -38.87
C GLU A 109 31.93 -13.32 -39.65
N PHE A 110 31.06 -12.55 -38.98
CA PHE A 110 30.21 -11.53 -39.62
C PHE A 110 30.56 -10.13 -39.10
N PHE A 111 30.71 -9.16 -40.01
CA PHE A 111 30.79 -7.74 -39.68
C PHE A 111 30.05 -6.91 -40.72
N ASN A 112 29.12 -6.07 -40.27
CA ASN A 112 28.41 -5.14 -41.14
C ASN A 112 28.11 -3.83 -40.42
N HIS A 113 28.18 -2.71 -41.16
CA HIS A 113 27.93 -1.36 -40.67
C HIS A 113 26.64 -0.81 -41.27
N CYS A 114 25.75 -0.28 -40.43
CA CYS A 114 24.51 0.35 -40.90
C CYS A 114 24.72 1.85 -41.10
N GLY A 115 24.85 2.30 -42.35
CA GLY A 115 24.98 3.73 -42.68
C GLY A 115 23.81 4.62 -42.24
N GLY A 116 22.60 4.06 -42.08
CA GLY A 116 21.42 4.83 -41.63
C GLY A 116 21.40 5.17 -40.14
N CYS A 117 22.11 4.41 -39.30
CA CYS A 117 22.10 4.62 -37.85
C CYS A 117 23.50 4.59 -37.19
N GLY A 118 24.56 4.35 -37.96
CA GLY A 118 25.94 4.33 -37.50
C GLY A 118 26.33 3.13 -36.64
N LYS A 119 25.49 2.09 -36.53
CA LYS A 119 25.74 0.91 -35.68
C LYS A 119 26.51 -0.18 -36.41
N ASP A 120 27.34 -0.90 -35.64
CA ASP A 120 28.11 -2.05 -36.10
C ASP A 120 27.48 -3.35 -35.61
N PHE A 121 27.43 -4.35 -36.49
CA PHE A 121 26.79 -5.64 -36.25
C PHE A 121 27.78 -6.77 -36.46
N LYS A 122 27.88 -7.66 -35.47
CA LYS A 122 28.70 -8.88 -35.52
C LYS A 122 27.86 -10.15 -35.59
N ASN A 123 26.63 -10.04 -36.09
CA ASN A 123 25.67 -11.14 -36.15
C ASN A 123 24.69 -10.84 -37.28
N GLU A 124 24.69 -11.70 -38.31
CA GLU A 124 23.87 -11.50 -39.51
C GLU A 124 22.38 -11.42 -39.17
N ASN A 125 21.88 -12.34 -38.35
CA ASN A 125 20.48 -12.35 -37.92
C ASN A 125 20.09 -11.05 -37.17
N CYS A 126 21.01 -10.48 -36.39
CA CYS A 126 20.81 -9.19 -35.74
C CYS A 126 20.71 -8.03 -36.74
N TYR A 127 21.58 -8.02 -37.77
CA TYR A 127 21.59 -7.01 -38.82
C TYR A 127 20.34 -7.10 -39.71
N THR A 128 20.00 -8.29 -40.19
CA THR A 128 18.82 -8.52 -41.03
C THR A 128 17.54 -8.13 -40.29
N HIS A 129 17.41 -8.50 -39.01
CA HIS A 129 16.26 -8.06 -38.22
C HIS A 129 16.23 -6.53 -38.05
N HIS A 130 17.38 -5.91 -37.79
CA HIS A 130 17.47 -4.46 -37.62
C HIS A 130 16.99 -3.67 -38.85
N ILE A 131 17.37 -4.13 -40.05
CA ILE A 131 16.96 -3.51 -41.33
C ILE A 131 15.49 -3.79 -41.62
N THR A 132 15.06 -5.07 -41.56
CA THR A 132 13.67 -5.46 -41.85
C THR A 132 12.66 -4.82 -40.90
N SER A 133 13.02 -4.62 -39.63
CA SER A 133 12.16 -3.96 -38.64
C SER A 133 12.24 -2.43 -38.66
N ASN A 134 13.03 -1.83 -39.56
CA ASN A 134 13.31 -0.38 -39.61
C ASN A 134 13.76 0.22 -38.26
N PHE A 135 14.45 -0.55 -37.42
CA PHE A 135 14.85 -0.08 -36.09
C PHE A 135 15.91 1.02 -36.15
N CYS A 136 16.65 1.12 -37.27
CA CYS A 136 17.58 2.21 -37.59
C CYS A 136 16.96 3.61 -37.46
N ASN A 137 15.67 3.76 -37.76
CA ASN A 137 14.96 5.04 -37.68
C ASN A 137 14.74 5.50 -36.24
N SER A 138 14.56 4.54 -35.33
CA SER A 138 14.27 4.80 -33.91
C SER A 138 15.52 4.84 -33.03
N SER A 139 16.65 4.29 -33.48
CA SER A 139 17.84 4.21 -32.64
C SER A 139 19.15 4.34 -33.42
N LYS A 140 19.92 5.37 -33.06
CA LYS A 140 21.16 5.77 -33.73
C LYS A 140 22.34 5.72 -32.77
N LYS A 141 23.55 5.57 -33.30
CA LYS A 141 24.82 5.66 -32.57
C LYS A 141 25.48 6.99 -32.92
N CYS A 142 25.90 7.74 -31.92
CA CYS A 142 26.66 8.97 -32.13
C CYS A 142 28.09 8.63 -32.57
N GLU A 143 28.57 9.25 -33.64
CA GLU A 143 29.94 9.06 -34.16
C GLU A 143 31.01 9.61 -33.23
N LYS A 144 30.72 10.71 -32.51
CA LYS A 144 31.69 11.38 -31.63
C LYS A 144 31.91 10.66 -30.31
N CYS A 145 30.85 10.16 -29.68
CA CYS A 145 30.90 9.58 -28.33
C CYS A 145 30.52 8.10 -28.26
N GLY A 146 30.10 7.50 -29.38
CA GLY A 146 29.70 6.09 -29.45
C GLY A 146 28.37 5.75 -28.74
N VAL A 147 27.71 6.72 -28.12
CA VAL A 147 26.46 6.50 -27.37
C VAL A 147 25.34 6.12 -28.34
N ILE A 148 24.66 5.01 -28.04
CA ILE A 148 23.41 4.64 -28.71
C ILE A 148 22.26 5.38 -28.04
N TRP A 149 21.51 6.13 -28.83
CA TRP A 149 20.40 6.96 -28.38
C TRP A 149 19.12 6.62 -29.13
N ASP A 150 17.99 6.86 -28.48
CA ASP A 150 16.65 6.71 -29.05
C ASP A 150 16.20 8.05 -29.64
N VAL A 151 15.80 8.03 -30.92
CA VAL A 151 15.44 9.22 -31.69
C VAL A 151 14.19 9.89 -31.13
N ASN A 152 13.16 9.11 -30.80
CA ASN A 152 11.92 9.65 -30.26
C ASN A 152 12.13 10.26 -28.89
N VAL A 153 12.93 9.62 -28.03
CA VAL A 153 13.20 10.14 -26.68
C VAL A 153 14.03 11.42 -26.72
N ASN A 154 15.08 11.46 -27.55
CA ASN A 154 15.94 12.64 -27.64
C ASN A 154 15.33 13.77 -28.48
N ASN A 155 14.32 13.51 -29.30
CA ASN A 155 13.63 14.56 -30.05
C ASN A 155 12.41 15.16 -29.32
N LYS A 156 12.06 14.63 -28.14
CA LYS A 156 10.97 15.17 -27.32
C LYS A 156 11.26 16.63 -26.92
N ASN A 157 10.19 17.39 -26.75
CA ASN A 157 10.22 18.78 -26.28
C ASN A 157 11.10 19.71 -27.13
N GLY A 158 11.15 19.49 -28.45
CA GLY A 158 11.84 20.37 -29.40
C GLY A 158 13.36 20.22 -29.45
N ARG A 159 13.92 19.19 -28.81
CA ARG A 159 15.36 18.88 -28.89
C ARG A 159 15.68 18.25 -30.24
N GLU A 160 16.80 18.62 -30.85
CA GLU A 160 17.24 18.07 -32.13
C GLU A 160 18.30 16.98 -31.92
N GLY A 161 17.88 15.84 -31.37
CA GLY A 161 18.71 14.65 -31.26
C GLY A 161 19.70 14.63 -30.07
N HIS A 162 20.73 13.80 -30.22
CA HIS A 162 21.73 13.58 -29.17
C HIS A 162 22.75 14.72 -29.10
N VAL A 163 23.03 15.19 -27.88
CA VAL A 163 24.10 16.15 -27.58
C VAL A 163 25.13 15.43 -26.72
N CYS A 164 26.40 15.45 -27.15
CA CYS A 164 27.48 14.82 -26.41
C CYS A 164 27.64 15.46 -25.03
N SER A 165 28.08 14.66 -24.05
CA SER A 165 28.27 15.04 -22.64
C SER A 165 27.00 15.30 -21.84
N GLU A 166 25.82 15.40 -22.47
CA GLU A 166 24.55 15.48 -21.75
C GLU A 166 23.95 14.11 -21.49
N ARG A 167 23.33 13.95 -20.31
CA ARG A 167 22.55 12.77 -19.96
C ARG A 167 21.20 13.20 -19.42
N TYR A 168 20.19 12.38 -19.69
CA TYR A 168 18.88 12.55 -19.08
C TYR A 168 18.98 12.27 -17.59
N CYS A 169 18.60 13.25 -16.77
CA CYS A 169 18.54 13.12 -15.33
C CYS A 169 17.10 12.84 -14.91
N THR A 170 16.87 11.66 -14.30
CA THR A 170 15.55 11.28 -13.77
C THR A 170 15.11 12.13 -12.58
N THR A 171 16.02 12.88 -11.96
CA THR A 171 15.72 13.72 -10.79
C THR A 171 15.09 15.04 -11.20
N CYS A 172 15.64 15.74 -12.20
CA CYS A 172 15.09 17.01 -12.68
C CYS A 172 14.25 16.88 -13.96
N GLY A 173 14.20 15.69 -14.57
CA GLY A 173 13.42 15.43 -15.79
C GLY A 173 13.98 16.12 -17.05
N SER A 174 15.27 16.50 -17.06
CA SER A 174 15.91 17.19 -18.17
C SER A 174 17.27 16.60 -18.52
N TYR A 175 17.78 16.96 -19.71
CA TYR A 175 19.14 16.63 -20.14
C TYR A 175 20.09 17.72 -19.68
N HIS A 176 21.18 17.33 -19.02
CA HIS A 176 22.27 18.23 -18.67
C HIS A 176 23.58 17.46 -18.53
N ASP A 177 24.70 18.18 -18.50
CA ASP A 177 26.00 17.60 -18.15
C ASP A 177 25.98 17.20 -16.65
N PRO A 178 26.22 15.92 -16.30
CA PRO A 178 26.31 15.50 -14.91
C PRO A 178 27.35 16.27 -14.09
N LYS A 179 28.41 16.78 -14.72
CA LYS A 179 29.48 17.53 -14.05
C LYS A 179 29.07 18.94 -13.61
N ARG A 180 28.06 19.53 -14.28
CA ARG A 180 27.56 20.89 -13.97
C ARG A 180 26.58 20.93 -12.80
N GLY A 181 26.26 19.77 -12.21
CA GLY A 181 25.22 19.64 -11.19
C GLY A 181 23.81 19.57 -11.78
N CYS A 182 22.86 19.14 -10.96
CA CYS A 182 21.46 18.98 -11.34
C CYS A 182 20.65 20.17 -10.82
N TYR A 183 20.08 20.98 -11.72
CA TYR A 183 19.16 22.05 -11.35
C TYR A 183 17.73 21.50 -11.29
N ILE A 184 17.22 21.27 -10.08
CA ILE A 184 15.85 20.82 -9.84
C ILE A 184 14.96 22.06 -9.84
N LYS A 185 14.07 22.18 -10.84
CA LYS A 185 13.07 23.24 -10.86
C LYS A 185 12.06 23.01 -9.73
N PRO A 186 11.55 24.07 -9.08
CA PRO A 186 10.40 23.95 -8.18
C PRO A 186 9.27 23.21 -8.89
N LEU A 187 8.62 22.28 -8.18
CA LEU A 187 7.48 21.56 -8.73
C LEU A 187 6.37 22.57 -9.01
N ALA A 188 5.90 22.60 -10.26
CA ALA A 188 4.71 23.36 -10.60
C ALA A 188 3.53 22.72 -9.84
N ILE A 189 2.90 23.50 -8.96
CA ILE A 189 1.71 23.07 -8.22
C ILE A 189 0.64 22.74 -9.26
N LYS A 190 0.25 21.47 -9.32
CA LYS A 190 -0.86 21.06 -10.19
C LYS A 190 -2.16 21.64 -9.63
N PRO A 191 -3.11 22.02 -10.48
CA PRO A 191 -4.40 22.51 -10.00
C PRO A 191 -5.04 21.46 -9.08
N PRO A 192 -5.62 21.88 -7.94
CA PRO A 192 -6.20 20.97 -6.98
C PRO A 192 -7.39 20.24 -7.62
N LYS A 193 -7.25 18.93 -7.85
CA LYS A 193 -8.38 18.08 -8.26
C LYS A 193 -9.24 17.80 -7.02
N ALA A 194 -10.56 17.97 -7.12
CA ALA A 194 -11.48 17.63 -6.03
C ALA A 194 -11.28 16.17 -5.58
N TYR A 195 -11.31 15.95 -4.27
CA TYR A 195 -11.17 14.64 -3.65
C TYR A 195 -11.93 14.59 -2.33
N ARG A 196 -12.38 13.40 -1.94
CA ARG A 196 -13.07 13.12 -0.69
C ARG A 196 -12.06 12.79 0.40
N ILE A 197 -12.27 13.35 1.60
CA ILE A 197 -11.53 13.04 2.82
C ILE A 197 -12.47 12.22 3.71
N ILE A 198 -11.99 11.08 4.17
CA ILE A 198 -12.70 10.24 5.15
C ILE A 198 -11.81 10.12 6.39
N ALA A 199 -12.33 10.44 7.56
CA ALA A 199 -11.77 9.99 8.83
C ALA A 199 -12.57 8.78 9.30
N PHE A 200 -11.91 7.72 9.73
CA PHE A 200 -12.57 6.52 10.23
C PHE A 200 -11.80 5.91 11.40
N ASP A 201 -12.53 5.19 12.24
CA ASP A 201 -12.00 4.51 13.42
C ASP A 201 -12.83 3.24 13.69
N PHE A 202 -12.17 2.16 14.13
CA PHE A 202 -12.79 0.87 14.39
C PHE A 202 -12.75 0.51 15.87
N GLU A 203 -13.89 0.11 16.40
CA GLU A 203 -13.96 -0.64 17.64
C GLU A 203 -14.08 -2.13 17.34
N THR A 204 -13.37 -2.92 18.15
CA THR A 204 -13.33 -4.38 18.00
C THR A 204 -13.65 -5.10 19.30
N MET A 205 -14.25 -6.27 19.17
CA MET A 205 -14.44 -7.23 20.25
C MET A 205 -13.59 -8.47 20.00
N GLN A 206 -13.24 -9.17 21.09
CA GLN A 206 -12.35 -10.33 21.08
C GLN A 206 -13.07 -11.61 21.56
N TYR A 207 -14.27 -11.88 21.02
CA TYR A 207 -15.09 -12.99 21.48
C TYR A 207 -14.74 -14.33 20.82
N ARG A 208 -14.10 -14.33 19.64
CA ARG A 208 -13.69 -15.55 18.92
C ARG A 208 -12.27 -15.94 19.27
N GLU A 209 -12.07 -17.20 19.63
CA GLU A 209 -10.74 -17.79 19.72
C GLU A 209 -10.24 -18.16 18.32
N GLY A 210 -9.02 -17.74 18.00
CA GLY A 210 -8.26 -18.17 16.83
C GLY A 210 -7.07 -19.03 17.24
N GLU A 211 -6.42 -19.65 16.25
CA GLU A 211 -5.29 -20.57 16.46
C GLU A 211 -4.09 -19.93 17.21
N LYS A 212 -3.95 -18.60 17.18
CA LYS A 212 -2.86 -17.85 17.83
C LYS A 212 -3.35 -16.83 18.87
N GLY A 213 -4.56 -17.00 19.40
CA GLY A 213 -5.17 -16.08 20.36
C GLY A 213 -6.50 -15.52 19.88
N LYS A 214 -7.05 -14.56 20.62
CA LYS A 214 -8.36 -13.98 20.33
C LYS A 214 -8.33 -13.17 19.03
N ILE A 215 -9.38 -13.31 18.22
CA ILE A 215 -9.55 -12.60 16.96
C ILE A 215 -10.26 -11.28 17.23
N HIS A 216 -9.71 -10.18 16.71
CA HIS A 216 -10.38 -8.90 16.67
C HIS A 216 -11.47 -8.89 15.59
N ASP A 217 -12.73 -8.84 16.02
CA ASP A 217 -13.89 -8.69 15.15
C ASP A 217 -14.44 -7.27 15.30
N VAL A 218 -14.57 -6.57 14.18
CA VAL A 218 -15.08 -5.19 14.16
C VAL A 218 -16.56 -5.18 14.49
N ASN A 219 -16.93 -4.49 15.57
CA ASN A 219 -18.32 -4.38 16.03
C ASN A 219 -18.91 -2.99 15.83
N PHE A 220 -18.07 -1.97 15.69
CA PHE A 220 -18.47 -0.59 15.42
C PHE A 220 -17.44 0.13 14.55
N ILE A 221 -17.91 0.95 13.61
CA ILE A 221 -17.09 1.80 12.75
C ILE A 221 -17.70 3.19 12.73
N GLY A 222 -16.92 4.20 13.15
CA GLY A 222 -17.24 5.61 12.96
C GLY A 222 -16.65 6.13 11.65
N VAL A 223 -17.40 6.98 10.94
CA VAL A 223 -16.93 7.60 9.70
C VAL A 223 -17.34 9.07 9.65
N LYS A 224 -16.38 9.96 9.42
CA LYS A 224 -16.61 11.38 9.12
C LYS A 224 -16.12 11.72 7.71
N ILE A 225 -16.95 12.44 6.95
CA ILE A 225 -16.69 12.78 5.53
C ILE A 225 -16.54 14.29 5.38
N ASN A 226 -15.52 14.70 4.62
CA ASN A 226 -15.35 16.09 4.20
C ASN A 226 -14.62 16.18 2.85
N CYS A 227 -14.41 17.38 2.32
CA CYS A 227 -13.55 17.63 1.17
C CYS A 227 -12.96 19.04 1.24
N PRO A 228 -11.88 19.34 0.49
CA PRO A 228 -11.33 20.69 0.43
C PRO A 228 -12.35 21.79 0.14
N GLY A 229 -13.31 21.53 -0.75
CA GLY A 229 -14.35 22.49 -1.11
C GLY A 229 -15.29 22.81 0.04
N CYS A 230 -15.77 21.78 0.75
CA CYS A 230 -16.66 21.96 1.90
C CYS A 230 -15.94 22.53 3.13
N ILE A 231 -14.65 22.28 3.28
CA ILE A 231 -13.84 22.91 4.32
C ILE A 231 -13.77 24.43 4.10
N THR A 232 -13.60 24.87 2.86
CA THR A 232 -13.46 26.30 2.53
C THR A 232 -14.79 27.04 2.44
N ASN A 233 -15.79 26.43 1.81
CA ASN A 233 -17.05 27.10 1.47
C ASN A 233 -18.21 26.74 2.42
N GLY A 234 -17.99 25.84 3.37
CA GLY A 234 -19.03 25.25 4.20
C GLY A 234 -19.64 23.98 3.58
N PRO A 235 -20.38 23.19 4.38
CA PRO A 235 -20.99 21.95 3.93
C PRO A 235 -22.06 22.20 2.86
N ASP A 236 -21.99 21.46 1.75
CA ASP A 236 -22.95 21.49 0.65
C ASP A 236 -23.54 20.08 0.47
N PRO A 237 -24.86 19.88 0.65
CA PRO A 237 -25.52 18.59 0.46
C PRO A 237 -25.42 18.03 -0.96
N GLU A 238 -25.25 18.88 -1.97
CA GLU A 238 -25.12 18.49 -3.39
C GLU A 238 -23.65 18.27 -3.79
N CYS A 239 -22.72 18.35 -2.83
CA CYS A 239 -21.30 18.18 -3.08
C CYS A 239 -21.00 16.77 -3.62
N ILE A 240 -20.54 16.66 -4.86
CA ILE A 240 -20.18 15.37 -5.49
C ILE A 240 -19.16 14.58 -4.66
N ALA A 241 -18.24 15.26 -3.96
CA ALA A 241 -17.22 14.58 -3.16
C ALA A 241 -17.77 14.10 -1.80
N CYS A 242 -18.67 14.83 -1.15
CA CYS A 242 -19.11 14.51 0.21
C CYS A 242 -20.49 13.87 0.26
N GLY A 243 -21.37 14.15 -0.69
CA GLY A 243 -22.79 13.78 -0.68
C GLY A 243 -23.61 14.58 0.34
N GLU A 244 -24.76 14.06 0.74
CA GLU A 244 -25.61 14.64 1.79
C GLU A 244 -25.07 14.32 3.19
N HIS A 245 -24.71 13.07 3.44
CA HIS A 245 -24.33 12.56 4.76
C HIS A 245 -22.85 12.84 5.08
N ARG A 246 -22.56 13.21 6.33
CA ARG A 246 -21.23 13.57 6.84
C ARG A 246 -20.76 12.63 7.94
N THR A 247 -21.66 12.13 8.75
CA THR A 247 -21.38 11.17 9.82
C THR A 247 -22.12 9.87 9.55
N ILE A 248 -21.38 8.81 9.27
CA ILE A 248 -21.93 7.48 8.97
C ILE A 248 -21.36 6.48 9.96
N THR A 249 -22.18 5.53 10.40
CA THR A 249 -21.74 4.44 11.26
C THR A 249 -22.07 3.09 10.65
N PHE A 250 -21.24 2.09 10.93
CA PHE A 250 -21.51 0.68 10.67
C PHE A 250 -21.40 -0.08 11.99
N SER A 251 -22.47 -0.72 12.42
CA SER A 251 -22.51 -1.32 13.76
C SER A 251 -23.31 -2.62 13.78
N THR A 252 -22.97 -3.51 14.70
CA THR A 252 -23.72 -4.75 14.92
C THR A 252 -25.05 -4.55 15.66
N ARG A 253 -25.19 -3.42 16.36
CA ARG A 253 -26.36 -3.05 17.16
C ARG A 253 -26.77 -1.60 16.88
N PRO A 254 -28.08 -1.29 16.95
CA PRO A 254 -28.58 0.08 16.86
C PRO A 254 -28.34 0.84 18.17
N PHE A 255 -28.15 2.15 18.06
CA PHE A 255 -28.12 3.15 19.14
C PHE A 255 -29.11 4.28 18.83
N LYS A 256 -29.44 5.13 19.81
CA LYS A 256 -30.55 6.10 19.69
C LYS A 256 -30.18 7.56 19.92
N ASN A 257 -29.27 7.84 20.84
CA ASN A 257 -29.06 9.20 21.32
C ASN A 257 -27.91 9.93 20.62
N THR A 258 -26.93 9.17 20.11
CA THR A 258 -25.77 9.71 19.41
C THR A 258 -26.20 10.20 18.02
N PRO A 259 -26.01 11.49 17.69
CA PRO A 259 -26.44 12.04 16.42
C PRO A 259 -25.52 11.58 15.29
N VAL A 260 -26.09 10.87 14.31
CA VAL A 260 -25.42 10.47 13.07
C VAL A 260 -26.37 10.66 11.89
N ASP A 261 -25.84 10.90 10.69
CA ASP A 261 -26.68 11.06 9.50
C ASP A 261 -27.19 9.71 9.00
N ILE A 262 -26.36 8.67 9.11
CA ILE A 262 -26.71 7.28 8.77
C ILE A 262 -26.18 6.32 9.82
N GLN A 263 -27.04 5.38 10.21
CA GLN A 263 -26.71 4.20 10.99
C GLN A 263 -26.92 2.93 10.14
N ASN A 264 -25.84 2.30 9.70
CA ASN A 264 -25.88 1.02 9.00
C ASN A 264 -25.75 -0.12 10.01
N VAL A 265 -26.87 -0.67 10.45
CA VAL A 265 -26.89 -1.82 11.36
C VAL A 265 -26.74 -3.11 10.54
N THR A 266 -25.67 -3.87 10.77
CA THR A 266 -25.31 -5.07 10.00
C THR A 266 -24.57 -6.09 10.85
N GLU A 267 -24.69 -7.37 10.51
CA GLU A 267 -23.90 -8.44 11.13
C GLU A 267 -22.41 -8.36 10.76
N TYR A 268 -22.08 -7.72 9.62
CA TYR A 268 -20.72 -7.65 9.08
C TYR A 268 -20.26 -6.20 8.81
N PRO A 269 -19.98 -5.39 9.86
CA PRO A 269 -19.65 -3.97 9.70
C PRO A 269 -18.45 -3.70 8.81
N LEU A 270 -17.37 -4.49 8.95
CA LEU A 270 -16.16 -4.35 8.14
C LEU A 270 -16.43 -4.58 6.65
N GLU A 271 -17.23 -5.60 6.33
CA GLU A 271 -17.58 -5.94 4.95
C GLU A 271 -18.41 -4.82 4.32
N GLU A 272 -19.44 -4.34 5.02
CA GLU A 272 -20.28 -3.24 4.55
C GLU A 272 -19.50 -1.93 4.41
N PHE A 273 -18.61 -1.62 5.34
CA PHE A 273 -17.73 -0.44 5.25
C PHE A 273 -16.82 -0.51 4.02
N VAL A 274 -16.19 -1.66 3.76
CA VAL A 274 -15.30 -1.84 2.60
C VAL A 274 -16.10 -1.82 1.29
N SER A 275 -17.29 -2.41 1.23
CA SER A 275 -18.20 -2.26 0.09
C SER A 275 -18.52 -0.78 -0.15
N TRP A 276 -19.01 -0.11 0.89
CA TRP A 276 -19.45 1.27 0.84
C TRP A 276 -18.35 2.23 0.38
N ILE A 277 -17.15 2.13 0.95
CA ILE A 277 -16.07 3.07 0.60
C ILE A 277 -15.61 2.88 -0.84
N ILE A 278 -15.59 1.64 -1.35
CA ILE A 278 -15.20 1.32 -2.73
C ILE A 278 -16.29 1.78 -3.71
N ASP A 279 -17.55 1.48 -3.42
CA ASP A 279 -18.67 1.70 -4.34
C ASP A 279 -19.13 3.17 -4.36
N SER A 280 -19.04 3.88 -3.23
CA SER A 280 -19.42 5.29 -3.14
C SER A 280 -18.35 6.26 -3.65
N SER A 281 -17.15 5.79 -4.02
CA SER A 281 -16.03 6.63 -4.42
C SER A 281 -16.13 7.17 -5.86
N VAL A 282 -16.87 8.27 -6.02
CA VAL A 282 -17.02 9.00 -7.29
C VAL A 282 -15.85 9.93 -7.62
N THR A 283 -15.06 10.32 -6.61
CA THR A 283 -13.80 11.07 -6.74
C THR A 283 -12.65 10.29 -6.09
N ASP A 284 -11.41 10.77 -6.22
CA ASP A 284 -10.32 10.22 -5.41
C ASP A 284 -10.71 10.36 -3.93
N THR A 285 -10.53 9.32 -3.14
CA THR A 285 -10.89 9.29 -1.73
C THR A 285 -9.63 9.01 -0.92
N VAL A 286 -9.33 9.85 0.07
CA VAL A 286 -8.25 9.63 1.03
C VAL A 286 -8.89 9.34 2.38
N ALA A 287 -8.75 8.10 2.83
CA ALA A 287 -9.30 7.59 4.07
C ALA A 287 -8.20 7.52 5.13
N PHE A 288 -8.49 8.08 6.29
CA PHE A 288 -7.55 8.32 7.36
C PHE A 288 -8.02 7.64 8.64
N SER A 289 -7.16 6.80 9.20
CA SER A 289 -7.28 6.25 10.55
C SER A 289 -6.12 6.78 11.40
N HIS A 290 -6.32 6.97 12.70
CA HIS A 290 -5.25 7.43 13.58
C HIS A 290 -4.51 6.26 14.22
N PHE A 291 -3.22 6.11 13.94
CA PHE A 291 -2.40 4.94 14.30
C PHE A 291 -2.87 3.60 13.68
N GLY A 292 -3.87 3.64 12.79
CA GLY A 292 -4.44 2.44 12.17
C GLY A 292 -3.51 1.68 11.22
N GLY A 293 -2.32 2.20 10.91
CA GLY A 293 -1.30 1.49 10.15
C GLY A 293 -0.83 0.17 10.78
N ARG A 294 -1.11 -0.05 12.06
CA ARG A 294 -0.87 -1.32 12.78
C ARG A 294 -2.16 -2.04 13.21
N PHE A 295 -3.32 -1.45 12.94
CA PHE A 295 -4.61 -1.92 13.44
C PHE A 295 -5.69 -1.84 12.37
N ASP A 296 -6.41 -0.71 12.25
CA ASP A 296 -7.57 -0.54 11.36
C ASP A 296 -7.26 -0.89 9.91
N MET A 297 -6.13 -0.38 9.39
CA MET A 297 -5.70 -0.62 8.02
C MET A 297 -5.37 -2.10 7.77
N VAL A 298 -4.97 -2.86 8.79
CA VAL A 298 -4.70 -4.30 8.66
C VAL A 298 -6.01 -5.07 8.48
N LEU A 299 -7.07 -4.66 9.19
CA LEU A 299 -8.41 -5.24 9.05
C LEU A 299 -9.01 -4.91 7.67
N VAL A 300 -8.88 -3.65 7.22
CA VAL A 300 -9.26 -3.26 5.86
C VAL A 300 -8.48 -4.06 4.81
N PHE A 301 -7.16 -4.24 5.00
CA PHE A 301 -6.33 -5.01 4.07
C PHE A 301 -6.81 -6.45 3.93
N LYS A 302 -7.13 -7.11 5.05
CA LYS A 302 -7.67 -8.47 5.06
C LYS A 302 -8.95 -8.54 4.23
N GLU A 303 -9.88 -7.61 4.43
CA GLU A 303 -11.16 -7.61 3.72
C GLU A 303 -11.00 -7.32 2.22
N LEU A 304 -10.14 -6.36 1.85
CA LEU A 304 -9.79 -6.11 0.45
C LEU A 304 -9.21 -7.37 -0.21
N PHE A 305 -8.32 -8.08 0.49
CA PHE A 305 -7.69 -9.30 -0.01
C PHE A 305 -8.70 -10.43 -0.22
N LEU A 306 -9.63 -10.64 0.73
CA LEU A 306 -10.69 -11.65 0.61
C LEU A 306 -11.60 -11.39 -0.60
N ARG A 307 -11.76 -10.13 -1.00
CA ARG A 307 -12.50 -9.71 -2.20
C ARG A 307 -11.70 -9.83 -3.50
N GLY A 308 -10.46 -10.29 -3.44
CA GLY A 308 -9.56 -10.37 -4.60
C GLY A 308 -9.02 -9.00 -5.06
N LEU A 309 -9.11 -7.96 -4.22
CA LEU A 309 -8.51 -6.66 -4.51
C LEU A 309 -7.06 -6.64 -4.01
N THR A 310 -6.13 -6.30 -4.89
CA THR A 310 -4.70 -6.22 -4.57
C THR A 310 -4.25 -4.75 -4.49
N PRO A 311 -4.26 -4.11 -3.31
CA PRO A 311 -3.83 -2.73 -3.17
C PRO A 311 -2.33 -2.54 -3.43
N ASP A 312 -1.98 -1.39 -4.01
CA ASP A 312 -0.62 -0.85 -4.01
C ASP A 312 -0.27 -0.45 -2.56
N MET A 313 0.79 -1.03 -1.97
CA MET A 313 1.10 -0.83 -0.54
C MET A 313 2.48 -0.21 -0.30
N ILE A 314 2.54 0.70 0.68
CA ILE A 314 3.78 1.19 1.29
C ILE A 314 3.81 0.69 2.74
N LYS A 315 4.78 -0.17 3.08
CA LYS A 315 4.90 -0.76 4.42
C LYS A 315 6.35 -0.92 4.88
N LYS A 316 6.56 -0.98 6.20
CA LYS A 316 7.82 -1.38 6.83
C LYS A 316 7.52 -2.41 7.93
N GLY A 317 7.99 -3.64 7.74
CA GLY A 317 7.57 -4.76 8.59
C GLY A 317 6.04 -4.90 8.58
N ASN A 318 5.44 -4.91 9.77
CA ASN A 318 3.98 -5.01 9.95
C ASN A 318 3.26 -3.65 9.95
N LYS A 319 3.98 -2.52 9.88
CA LYS A 319 3.34 -1.19 9.81
C LYS A 319 3.02 -0.84 8.35
N LEU A 320 1.74 -0.63 8.06
CA LEU A 320 1.22 -0.06 6.82
C LEU A 320 1.24 1.47 6.92
N TYR A 321 1.83 2.13 5.91
CA TYR A 321 1.83 3.59 5.80
C TYR A 321 0.78 4.08 4.81
N GLU A 322 0.60 3.33 3.72
CA GLU A 322 -0.36 3.67 2.67
C GLU A 322 -0.85 2.40 1.98
N MET A 323 -2.14 2.35 1.66
CA MET A 323 -2.73 1.37 0.74
C MET A 323 -3.56 2.08 -0.31
N LYS A 324 -3.37 1.72 -1.58
CA LYS A 324 -4.06 2.33 -2.73
C LYS A 324 -4.82 1.29 -3.52
N VAL A 325 -6.14 1.45 -3.57
CA VAL A 325 -7.03 0.61 -4.37
C VAL A 325 -7.55 1.45 -5.53
N LYS A 326 -7.45 0.92 -6.74
CA LYS A 326 -8.03 1.58 -7.92
C LYS A 326 -9.51 1.25 -7.99
N VAL A 327 -10.36 2.27 -8.05
CA VAL A 327 -11.82 2.13 -8.16
C VAL A 327 -12.33 2.75 -9.45
N GLY A 328 -13.18 2.01 -10.16
CA GLY A 328 -13.64 2.37 -11.50
C GLY A 328 -12.50 2.60 -12.51
N LYS A 329 -12.72 3.51 -13.47
CA LYS A 329 -11.74 3.76 -14.55
C LYS A 329 -10.57 4.66 -14.15
N LYS A 330 -10.80 5.63 -13.25
CA LYS A 330 -9.89 6.77 -13.02
C LYS A 330 -9.65 7.15 -11.56
N ASN A 331 -10.37 6.59 -10.60
CA ASN A 331 -10.33 7.05 -9.21
C ASN A 331 -9.54 6.08 -8.33
N TRP A 332 -9.11 6.59 -7.18
CA TRP A 332 -8.37 5.84 -6.18
C TRP A 332 -9.02 5.99 -4.81
N VAL A 333 -9.06 4.91 -4.05
CA VAL A 333 -9.24 4.93 -2.59
C VAL A 333 -7.88 4.72 -1.96
N ILE A 334 -7.47 5.66 -1.11
CA ILE A 334 -6.13 5.74 -0.52
C ILE A 334 -6.28 5.72 0.98
N PHE A 335 -5.92 4.62 1.63
CA PHE A 335 -5.89 4.49 3.09
C PHE A 335 -4.55 4.98 3.63
N ARG A 336 -4.57 5.82 4.67
CA ARG A 336 -3.39 6.41 5.30
C ARG A 336 -3.53 6.46 6.81
N ASP A 337 -2.38 6.34 7.47
CA ASP A 337 -2.24 6.52 8.91
C ASP A 337 -1.85 7.98 9.22
N THR A 338 -2.73 8.71 9.92
CA THR A 338 -2.52 10.11 10.28
C THR A 338 -1.41 10.32 11.30
N PHE A 339 -1.00 9.28 12.03
CA PHE A 339 0.13 9.35 12.95
C PHE A 339 1.44 9.69 12.24
N ASN A 340 1.53 9.44 10.92
CA ASN A 340 2.70 9.84 10.13
C ASN A 340 2.72 11.35 9.81
N LEU A 341 1.58 12.02 9.95
CA LEU A 341 1.45 13.48 9.78
C LEU A 341 1.49 14.18 11.15
N MET A 342 0.80 13.60 12.14
CA MET A 342 0.60 14.15 13.48
C MET A 342 0.97 13.08 14.52
N PRO A 343 2.27 12.93 14.88
CA PRO A 343 2.78 11.81 15.69
C PRO A 343 2.54 12.03 17.20
N MET A 344 1.27 12.14 17.59
CA MET A 344 0.82 12.26 18.98
C MET A 344 -0.51 11.52 19.14
N SER A 345 -0.99 11.35 20.38
CA SER A 345 -2.28 10.70 20.62
C SER A 345 -3.44 11.54 20.10
N LEU A 346 -4.57 10.90 19.76
CA LEU A 346 -5.78 11.57 19.30
C LEU A 346 -6.28 12.62 20.31
N ALA A 347 -6.28 12.29 21.61
CA ALA A 347 -6.65 13.22 22.68
C ALA A 347 -5.72 14.44 22.74
N SER A 348 -4.42 14.25 22.48
CA SER A 348 -3.44 15.35 22.47
C SER A 348 -3.62 16.31 21.28
N LEU A 349 -4.33 15.91 20.22
CA LEU A 349 -4.56 16.77 19.05
C LEU A 349 -5.52 17.92 19.38
N VAL A 350 -6.46 17.73 20.30
CA VAL A 350 -7.44 18.76 20.72
C VAL A 350 -6.73 20.00 21.26
N PRO A 351 -5.88 19.92 22.31
CA PRO A 351 -5.14 21.08 22.79
C PRO A 351 -4.05 21.53 21.81
N ALA A 352 -3.41 20.62 21.06
CA ALA A 352 -2.30 20.97 20.16
C ALA A 352 -2.75 21.89 19.01
N PHE A 353 -3.94 21.68 18.45
CA PHE A 353 -4.51 22.49 17.38
C PHE A 353 -5.59 23.48 17.85
N ALA A 354 -5.80 23.59 19.17
CA ALA A 354 -6.89 24.39 19.77
C ALA A 354 -8.25 24.10 19.10
N LEU A 355 -8.58 22.82 18.96
CA LEU A 355 -9.79 22.39 18.26
C LEU A 355 -11.05 22.73 19.06
N SER A 356 -12.07 23.25 18.39
CA SER A 356 -13.40 23.50 18.98
C SER A 356 -14.29 22.26 18.89
N VAL A 357 -13.84 21.16 19.51
CA VAL A 357 -14.52 19.87 19.58
C VAL A 357 -14.59 19.42 21.04
N GLU A 358 -15.47 18.47 21.35
CA GLU A 358 -15.51 17.88 22.69
C GLU A 358 -14.20 17.12 22.98
N ASP A 359 -13.76 17.21 24.23
CA ASP A 359 -12.61 16.43 24.68
C ASP A 359 -12.92 14.94 24.58
N LYS A 360 -11.89 14.15 24.27
CA LYS A 360 -12.04 12.70 24.15
C LYS A 360 -12.56 12.11 25.48
N PRO A 361 -13.77 11.52 25.51
CA PRO A 361 -14.29 10.96 26.74
C PRO A 361 -13.53 9.68 27.11
N PHE A 362 -13.48 9.36 28.40
CA PHE A 362 -12.92 8.09 28.86
C PHE A 362 -13.87 6.95 28.50
N PHE A 363 -13.35 5.90 27.86
CA PHE A 363 -14.09 4.67 27.57
C PHE A 363 -13.48 3.48 28.32
N PRO A 364 -14.27 2.74 29.12
CA PRO A 364 -13.76 1.64 29.92
C PRO A 364 -13.63 0.37 29.05
N HIS A 365 -12.43 0.03 28.62
CA HIS A 365 -12.22 -1.18 27.83
C HIS A 365 -12.29 -2.43 28.74
N MET A 366 -12.63 -3.60 28.18
CA MET A 366 -12.78 -4.83 28.97
C MET A 366 -11.51 -5.21 29.75
N ASP A 367 -10.34 -4.95 29.17
CA ASP A 367 -9.03 -5.19 29.81
C ASP A 367 -8.80 -4.26 31.01
N ASP A 368 -9.45 -3.09 31.04
CA ASP A 368 -9.37 -2.11 32.14
C ASP A 368 -10.03 -2.66 33.41
N TYR A 369 -10.99 -3.59 33.29
CA TYR A 369 -11.63 -4.27 34.43
C TYR A 369 -10.80 -5.45 34.98
N LEU A 370 -9.80 -5.93 34.25
CA LEU A 370 -8.98 -7.09 34.65
C LEU A 370 -7.73 -6.70 35.47
N ALA A 371 -7.53 -5.40 35.74
CA ALA A 371 -6.74 -4.75 36.80
C ALA A 371 -5.24 -5.08 36.98
N ASP A 372 -4.70 -6.14 36.37
CA ASP A 372 -3.29 -6.53 36.51
C ASP A 372 -2.47 -6.03 35.32
N GLY A 373 -2.17 -4.72 35.30
CA GLY A 373 -1.26 -4.13 34.31
C GLY A 373 -1.53 -2.68 33.90
N MET A 374 -2.56 -2.02 34.44
CA MET A 374 -2.84 -0.61 34.11
C MET A 374 -1.74 0.33 34.60
N MET A 375 -1.33 1.25 33.74
CA MET A 375 -0.53 2.41 34.15
C MET A 375 -1.30 3.23 35.21
N PRO A 376 -0.63 3.74 36.26
CA PRO A 376 -1.30 4.41 37.38
C PRO A 376 -2.27 5.53 36.96
N GLU A 377 -1.88 6.34 35.97
CA GLU A 377 -2.72 7.43 35.44
C GLU A 377 -4.02 6.94 34.77
N LYS A 378 -3.94 5.83 34.02
CA LYS A 378 -5.12 5.24 33.36
C LYS A 378 -6.05 4.61 34.40
N ARG A 379 -5.48 4.04 35.46
CA ARG A 379 -6.23 3.48 36.59
C ARG A 379 -6.96 4.57 37.37
N ASP A 380 -6.31 5.70 37.65
CA ASP A 380 -6.96 6.85 38.29
C ASP A 380 -8.12 7.42 37.46
N GLN A 381 -7.99 7.45 36.13
CA GLN A 381 -9.07 7.86 35.24
C GLN A 381 -10.23 6.86 35.28
N PHE A 382 -9.94 5.56 35.22
CA PHE A 382 -10.93 4.51 35.36
C PHE A 382 -11.66 4.58 36.70
N ASP A 383 -10.95 4.69 37.82
CA ASP A 383 -11.54 4.72 39.16
C ASP A 383 -12.45 5.95 39.33
N LYS A 384 -12.04 7.12 38.82
CA LYS A 384 -12.88 8.33 38.80
C LYS A 384 -14.15 8.12 37.98
N TRP A 385 -14.01 7.58 36.77
CA TRP A 385 -15.15 7.29 35.90
C TRP A 385 -16.10 6.27 36.54
N PHE A 386 -15.55 5.18 37.09
CA PHE A 386 -16.32 4.11 37.73
C PHE A 386 -17.09 4.63 38.95
N GLN A 387 -16.47 5.43 39.82
CA GLN A 387 -17.18 6.00 40.98
C GLN A 387 -18.32 6.93 40.58
N GLN A 388 -18.22 7.61 39.45
CA GLN A 388 -19.25 8.51 38.94
C GLN A 388 -20.44 7.75 38.32
N HIS A 389 -20.19 6.60 37.69
CA HIS A 389 -21.20 5.90 36.87
C HIS A 389 -21.62 4.53 37.42
N LYS A 390 -21.08 4.07 38.55
CA LYS A 390 -21.36 2.74 39.14
C LYS A 390 -22.84 2.46 39.42
N ASP A 391 -23.63 3.50 39.67
CA ASP A 391 -25.04 3.40 40.02
C ASP A 391 -25.96 3.64 38.80
N GLU A 392 -25.38 3.88 37.62
CA GLU A 392 -26.09 4.13 36.37
C GLU A 392 -26.06 2.90 35.45
N PRO A 393 -27.15 2.61 34.70
CA PRO A 393 -27.14 1.54 33.72
C PRO A 393 -26.20 1.89 32.55
N PHE A 394 -25.15 1.08 32.36
CA PHE A 394 -24.22 1.26 31.26
C PHE A 394 -24.78 0.69 29.95
N ASN A 395 -25.09 1.57 29.00
CA ASN A 395 -25.50 1.19 27.64
C ASN A 395 -24.28 1.18 26.71
N LEU A 396 -23.69 -0.01 26.55
CA LEU A 396 -22.49 -0.21 25.72
C LEU A 396 -22.67 0.30 24.28
N ASP A 397 -23.82 0.03 23.65
CA ASP A 397 -24.07 0.41 22.25
C ASP A 397 -24.06 1.94 22.08
N GLU A 398 -24.67 2.66 23.04
CA GLU A 398 -24.71 4.11 23.03
C GLU A 398 -23.35 4.74 23.39
N SER A 399 -22.65 4.17 24.36
CA SER A 399 -21.31 4.62 24.74
C SER A 399 -20.29 4.40 23.62
N LEU A 400 -20.35 3.26 22.91
CA LEU A 400 -19.52 3.00 21.74
C LEU A 400 -19.81 4.00 20.62
N ALA A 401 -21.09 4.27 20.37
CA ALA A 401 -21.50 5.22 19.34
C ALA A 401 -20.96 6.62 19.64
N SER A 402 -21.19 7.13 20.85
CA SER A 402 -20.70 8.44 21.27
C SER A 402 -19.17 8.53 21.22
N TYR A 403 -18.47 7.51 21.71
CA TYR A 403 -17.00 7.48 21.75
C TYR A 403 -16.38 7.47 20.36
N CYS A 404 -16.77 6.51 19.52
CA CYS A 404 -16.19 6.32 18.20
C CYS A 404 -16.56 7.46 17.24
N THR A 405 -17.79 8.02 17.35
CA THR A 405 -18.16 9.20 16.55
C THR A 405 -17.40 10.45 16.97
N ASN A 406 -17.12 10.62 18.27
CA ASN A 406 -16.27 11.70 18.74
C ASN A 406 -14.81 11.56 18.25
N ASP A 407 -14.27 10.34 18.26
CA ASP A 407 -12.91 10.08 17.77
C ASP A 407 -12.73 10.50 16.30
N VAL A 408 -13.68 10.17 15.42
CA VAL A 408 -13.62 10.59 14.02
C VAL A 408 -13.90 12.07 13.81
N GLU A 409 -14.66 12.71 14.72
CA GLU A 409 -14.85 14.17 14.72
C GLU A 409 -13.54 14.89 15.07
N ILE A 410 -12.88 14.49 16.16
CA ILE A 410 -11.56 15.01 16.56
C ILE A 410 -10.56 14.80 15.41
N LEU A 411 -10.53 13.60 14.84
CA LEU A 411 -9.61 13.27 13.76
C LEU A 411 -9.84 14.14 12.52
N MET A 412 -11.10 14.35 12.12
CA MET A 412 -11.43 15.24 11.00
C MET A 412 -11.07 16.69 11.30
N ALA A 413 -11.37 17.19 12.50
CA ALA A 413 -11.02 18.55 12.91
C ALA A 413 -9.50 18.77 12.90
N ALA A 414 -8.72 17.80 13.41
CA ALA A 414 -7.26 17.83 13.38
C ALA A 414 -6.72 17.83 11.94
N LEU A 415 -7.27 17.00 11.04
CA LEU A 415 -6.91 16.99 9.62
C LEU A 415 -7.18 18.34 8.94
N VAL A 416 -8.31 18.97 9.25
CA VAL A 416 -8.67 20.30 8.73
C VAL A 416 -7.70 21.37 9.24
N ALA A 417 -7.39 21.37 10.54
CA ALA A 417 -6.45 22.31 11.14
C ALA A 417 -5.03 22.14 10.56
N PHE A 418 -4.51 20.91 10.52
CA PHE A 418 -3.21 20.59 9.95
C PHE A 418 -3.11 20.98 8.47
N ARG A 419 -4.17 20.71 7.69
CA ARG A 419 -4.24 21.11 6.29
C ARG A 419 -4.15 22.63 6.12
N ARG A 420 -4.86 23.40 6.95
CA ARG A 420 -4.85 24.87 6.90
C ARG A 420 -3.44 25.41 7.18
N GLU A 421 -2.84 25.00 8.29
CA GLU A 421 -1.49 25.44 8.68
C GLU A 421 -0.45 25.07 7.63
N PHE A 422 -0.53 23.85 7.08
CA PHE A 422 0.42 23.41 6.06
C PHE A 422 0.25 24.15 4.73
N LEU A 423 -0.98 24.47 4.31
CA LEU A 423 -1.23 25.22 3.08
C LEU A 423 -0.65 26.64 3.14
N GLU A 424 -0.73 27.29 4.30
CA GLU A 424 -0.15 28.62 4.55
C GLU A 424 1.38 28.60 4.40
N VAL A 425 2.04 27.56 4.93
CA VAL A 425 3.51 27.44 4.88
C VAL A 425 4.01 26.98 3.50
N SER A 426 3.24 26.16 2.79
CA SER A 426 3.69 25.47 1.57
C SER A 426 3.31 26.17 0.26
N ASN A 427 2.73 27.37 0.32
CA ASN A 427 2.23 28.12 -0.84
C ASN A 427 1.25 27.31 -1.72
N GLY A 428 0.38 26.51 -1.10
CA GLY A 428 -0.71 25.81 -1.80
C GLY A 428 -0.49 24.31 -2.05
N LEU A 429 0.46 23.65 -1.39
CA LEU A 429 0.59 22.19 -1.46
C LEU A 429 -0.38 21.51 -0.49
N ASP A 430 -1.35 20.76 -1.03
CA ASP A 430 -2.29 19.99 -0.21
C ASP A 430 -1.65 18.69 0.32
N VAL A 431 -1.10 18.78 1.52
CA VAL A 431 -0.39 17.69 2.22
C VAL A 431 -1.24 16.43 2.39
N LEU A 432 -2.55 16.57 2.64
CA LEU A 432 -3.42 15.41 2.88
C LEU A 432 -3.55 14.54 1.64
N ARG A 433 -3.37 15.11 0.44
CA ARG A 433 -3.33 14.36 -0.81
C ARG A 433 -1.91 13.96 -1.21
N GLU A 434 -0.97 14.88 -1.15
CA GLU A 434 0.34 14.73 -1.82
C GLU A 434 1.41 14.05 -0.93
N ALA A 435 1.31 14.12 0.40
CA ALA A 435 2.42 13.82 1.34
C ALA A 435 3.00 12.40 1.30
N MET A 436 2.31 11.42 0.71
CA MET A 436 2.78 10.03 0.66
C MET A 436 3.01 9.52 -0.77
N THR A 437 2.83 10.37 -1.78
CA THR A 437 3.15 10.03 -3.18
C THR A 437 4.63 10.26 -3.50
N GLY A 438 5.50 9.57 -2.74
CA GLY A 438 6.87 9.30 -3.16
C GLY A 438 6.97 8.27 -4.29
N LYS A 439 5.93 8.07 -5.11
CA LYS A 439 6.13 7.46 -6.43
C LYS A 439 6.73 8.57 -7.28
N ARG A 440 8.07 8.54 -7.44
CA ARG A 440 8.71 9.04 -8.67
C ARG A 440 7.79 8.61 -9.79
N SER A 441 7.11 9.56 -10.42
CA SER A 441 6.46 9.32 -11.70
C SER A 441 7.62 9.04 -12.64
N ILE A 442 7.91 7.74 -12.83
CA ILE A 442 8.98 7.25 -13.69
C ILE A 442 8.65 7.58 -15.14
#